data_AF-A0A1F7WUU9-F1
#
_entry.id   AF-A0A1F7WUU9-F1
#
_cell.length_a   1.000
_cell.length_b   1.000
_cell.length_c   1.000
_cell.angle_alpha   90.00
_cell.angle_beta   90.00
_cell.angle_gamma   90.00
#
_symmetry.space_group_name_H-M   'P 1'
#
loop_
_entity.id
_entity.type
_entity.pdbx_description
1 polymer ?
#
loop_
_entity_poly.entity_id
_entity_poly.type
_entity_poly.pdbx_seq_one_letter_code
_entity_poly.pdbx_strand_id
1 'polypeptide(L)'
;MNLAQNWSANAENAASLRDFEAVFARVVSVILGLAAIVLFIMLLAGGFKFISAGGDPKAVESAKKTLTYAIAGMVLVASAYLILRFINVFTGVDVVNFRVYR
;
A
#
# COMPACT_ATOMS: atom_id res chain seq x y z
N MET A 1 -27.59 32.96 -14.32
CA MET A 1 -26.92 31.73 -13.82
C MET A 1 -25.95 32.16 -12.73
N ASN A 2 -26.23 31.83 -11.48
CA ASN A 2 -25.65 32.48 -10.30
C ASN A 2 -24.34 31.79 -9.90
N LEU A 3 -23.28 32.58 -9.69
CA LEU A 3 -21.95 32.12 -9.23
C LEU A 3 -22.05 31.30 -7.93
N ALA A 4 -23.05 31.58 -7.08
CA ALA A 4 -23.31 30.82 -5.85
C ALA A 4 -23.69 29.34 -6.11
N GLN A 5 -24.38 29.02 -7.21
CA GLN A 5 -24.72 27.63 -7.56
C GLN A 5 -23.52 26.84 -8.10
N ASN A 6 -22.59 27.51 -8.81
CA ASN A 6 -21.34 26.89 -9.26
C ASN A 6 -20.46 26.48 -8.09
N TRP A 7 -20.37 27.34 -7.06
CA TRP A 7 -19.60 27.04 -5.85
C TRP A 7 -20.18 25.87 -5.05
N SER A 8 -21.51 25.75 -4.94
CA SER A 8 -22.14 24.62 -4.25
C SER A 8 -22.00 23.30 -5.02
N ALA A 9 -22.11 23.34 -6.35
CA ALA A 9 -21.92 22.16 -7.20
C ALA A 9 -20.48 21.63 -7.17
N ASN A 10 -19.48 22.53 -7.18
CA ASN A 10 -18.07 22.13 -7.05
C ASN A 10 -17.74 21.62 -5.64
N ALA A 11 -18.39 22.15 -4.60
CA ALA A 11 -18.24 21.66 -3.24
C ALA A 11 -18.81 20.24 -3.07
N GLU A 12 -19.95 19.93 -3.69
CA GLU A 12 -20.49 18.55 -3.74
C GLU A 12 -19.56 17.60 -4.49
N ASN A 13 -19.01 18.03 -5.65
CA ASN A 13 -18.05 17.23 -6.41
C ASN A 13 -16.76 16.97 -5.60
N ALA A 14 -16.23 18.00 -4.93
CA ALA A 14 -15.05 17.88 -4.08
C ALA A 14 -15.32 17.00 -2.85
N ALA A 15 -16.53 17.07 -2.26
CA ALA A 15 -16.93 16.20 -1.16
C ALA A 15 -17.02 14.73 -1.60
N SER A 16 -17.64 14.46 -2.76
CA SER A 16 -17.75 13.10 -3.31
C SER A 16 -16.39 12.47 -3.61
N LEU A 17 -15.44 13.24 -4.17
CA LEU A 17 -14.08 12.76 -4.43
C LEU A 17 -13.31 12.45 -3.13
N ARG A 18 -13.49 13.27 -2.08
CA ARG A 18 -12.88 13.04 -0.76
C ARG A 18 -13.46 11.81 -0.07
N ASP A 19 -14.75 11.55 -0.20
CA ASP A 19 -15.38 10.35 0.35
C ASP A 19 -14.87 9.08 -0.35
N PHE A 20 -14.72 9.12 -1.68
CA PHE A 20 -14.11 8.03 -2.43
C PHE A 20 -12.66 7.79 -2.01
N GLU A 21 -11.87 8.86 -1.88
CA GLU A 21 -10.48 8.80 -1.41
C GLU A 21 -10.40 8.20 0.00
N ALA A 22 -11.27 8.61 0.93
CA ALA A 22 -11.28 8.12 2.30
C ALA A 22 -11.63 6.62 2.38
N VAL A 23 -12.63 6.17 1.62
CA VAL A 23 -13.02 4.76 1.54
C VAL A 23 -11.87 3.93 0.93
N PHE A 24 -11.31 4.42 -0.18
CA PHE A 24 -10.18 3.77 -0.85
C PHE A 24 -8.96 3.66 0.07
N ALA A 25 -8.56 4.74 0.74
CA ALA A 25 -7.45 4.75 1.67
C ALA A 25 -7.65 3.75 2.82
N ARG A 26 -8.87 3.66 3.37
CA ARG A 26 -9.19 2.71 4.43
C ARG A 26 -9.09 1.25 3.95
N VAL A 27 -9.63 0.95 2.77
CA VAL A 27 -9.55 -0.40 2.18
C VAL A 27 -8.09 -0.79 1.90
N VAL A 28 -7.33 0.10 1.28
CA VAL A 28 -5.91 -0.12 0.99
C VAL A 28 -5.12 -0.34 2.28
N SER A 29 -5.35 0.47 3.32
CA SER A 29 -4.66 0.31 4.61
C SER A 29 -4.91 -1.06 5.25
N VAL A 30 -6.15 -1.58 5.19
CA VAL A 30 -6.47 -2.91 5.72
C VAL A 30 -5.77 -4.00 4.91
N ILE A 31 -5.81 -3.89 3.57
CA ILE A 31 -5.15 -4.85 2.68
C ILE A 31 -3.64 -4.83 2.89
N LEU A 32 -3.01 -3.66 3.04
CA LEU A 32 -1.58 -3.54 3.30
C LEU A 32 -1.18 -4.16 4.64
N GLY A 33 -1.98 -3.99 5.69
CA GLY A 33 -1.76 -4.64 6.98
C GLY A 33 -1.81 -6.17 6.88
N LEU A 34 -2.83 -6.71 6.19
CA LEU A 34 -2.95 -8.15 5.93
C LEU A 34 -1.81 -8.66 5.04
N ALA A 35 -1.45 -7.91 4.00
CA ALA A 35 -0.37 -8.25 3.08
C ALA A 35 0.97 -8.33 3.81
N ALA A 36 1.26 -7.41 4.73
CA ALA A 36 2.49 -7.45 5.53
C ALA A 36 2.62 -8.75 6.33
N ILE A 37 1.53 -9.21 6.96
CA ILE A 37 1.51 -10.48 7.71
C ILE A 37 1.75 -11.66 6.77
N VAL A 38 1.06 -11.70 5.63
CA VAL A 38 1.21 -12.78 4.65
C VAL A 38 2.62 -12.81 4.06
N LEU A 39 3.18 -11.66 3.69
CA LEU A 39 4.54 -11.54 3.16
C LEU A 39 5.57 -12.01 4.21
N PHE A 40 5.37 -11.68 5.48
CA PHE A 40 6.23 -12.15 6.56
C PHE A 40 6.20 -13.67 6.70
N ILE A 41 5.01 -14.29 6.68
CA ILE A 41 4.86 -15.75 6.72
C ILE A 41 5.49 -16.41 5.49
N MET A 42 5.28 -15.85 4.29
CA MET A 42 5.90 -16.35 3.06
C MET A 42 7.43 -16.27 3.10
N LEU A 43 7.98 -15.23 3.72
CA LEU A 43 9.42 -15.07 3.89
C LEU A 43 9.98 -16.15 4.83
N LEU A 44 9.30 -16.41 5.96
CA LEU A 44 9.68 -17.49 6.87
C LEU A 44 9.57 -18.86 6.17
N ALA A 45 8.42 -19.17 5.58
CA ALA A 45 8.19 -20.46 4.92
C ALA A 45 9.14 -20.68 3.73
N GLY A 46 9.36 -19.64 2.92
CA GLY A 46 10.32 -19.65 1.82
C GLY A 46 11.76 -19.81 2.29
N GLY A 47 12.15 -19.12 3.36
CA GLY A 47 13.46 -19.23 3.98
C GLY A 47 13.73 -20.62 4.56
N PHE A 48 12.78 -21.18 5.31
CA PHE A 48 12.86 -22.55 5.82
C PHE A 48 12.98 -23.56 4.67
N LYS A 49 12.13 -23.44 3.64
CA LYS A 49 12.17 -24.31 2.46
C LYS A 49 13.49 -24.19 1.71
N PHE A 50 14.08 -23.00 1.64
CA PHE A 50 15.37 -22.77 0.99
C PHE A 50 16.51 -23.49 1.73
N ILE A 51 16.54 -23.40 3.06
CA ILE A 51 17.57 -24.06 3.89
C ILE A 51 17.35 -25.58 3.92
N SER A 52 16.10 -26.04 4.03
CA SER A 52 15.78 -27.47 4.11
C SER A 52 15.85 -28.20 2.77
N ALA A 53 15.99 -27.48 1.64
CA ALA A 53 16.02 -28.08 0.31
C ALA A 53 17.23 -29.01 0.07
N GLY A 54 18.29 -28.93 0.89
CA GLY A 54 19.37 -29.93 0.93
C GLY A 54 20.12 -30.15 -0.39
N GLY A 55 19.94 -29.26 -1.38
CA GLY A 55 20.53 -29.39 -2.71
C GLY A 55 19.60 -29.89 -3.81
N ASP A 56 18.33 -30.21 -3.53
CA ASP A 56 17.35 -30.50 -4.60
C ASP A 56 17.09 -29.21 -5.43
N PRO A 57 17.47 -29.19 -6.72
CA PRO A 57 17.33 -28.00 -7.56
C PRO A 57 15.87 -27.50 -7.65
N LYS A 58 14.89 -28.43 -7.63
CA LYS A 58 13.47 -28.05 -7.74
C LYS A 58 12.97 -27.36 -6.48
N ALA A 59 13.32 -27.89 -5.31
CA ALA A 59 12.96 -27.29 -4.04
C ALA A 59 13.62 -25.91 -3.85
N VAL A 60 14.90 -25.78 -4.23
CA VAL A 60 15.63 -24.50 -4.19
C VAL A 60 15.01 -23.47 -5.13
N GLU A 61 14.68 -23.85 -6.37
CA GLU A 61 14.08 -22.92 -7.33
C GLU A 61 12.70 -22.43 -6.86
N SER A 62 11.87 -23.35 -6.33
CA SER A 62 10.57 -22.98 -5.75
C SER A 62 10.72 -22.04 -4.56
N ALA A 63 11.66 -22.31 -3.64
CA ALA A 63 11.90 -21.47 -2.48
C ALA A 63 12.41 -20.07 -2.88
N LYS A 64 13.31 -20.00 -3.88
CA LYS A 64 13.78 -18.73 -4.46
C LYS A 64 12.63 -17.92 -5.04
N LYS A 65 11.73 -18.55 -5.81
CA LYS A 65 10.54 -17.87 -6.37
C LYS A 65 9.66 -17.29 -5.26
N THR A 66 9.36 -18.07 -4.23
CA THR A 66 8.59 -17.59 -3.07
C THR A 66 9.26 -16.39 -2.40
N LEU A 67 10.58 -16.46 -2.19
CA LEU A 67 11.34 -15.38 -1.57
C LEU A 67 11.36 -14.13 -2.45
N THR A 68 11.54 -14.28 -3.76
CA THR A 68 11.47 -13.16 -4.72
C THR A 68 10.11 -12.48 -4.69
N TYR A 69 9.01 -13.23 -4.64
CA TYR A 69 7.67 -12.63 -4.54
C TYR A 69 7.46 -11.92 -3.20
N ALA A 70 7.94 -12.50 -2.10
CA ALA A 70 7.87 -11.86 -0.78
C ALA A 70 8.65 -10.53 -0.76
N ILE A 71 9.87 -10.52 -1.32
CA ILE A 71 10.70 -9.32 -1.41
C ILE A 71 10.08 -8.29 -2.36
N ALA A 72 9.59 -8.71 -3.53
CA ALA A 72 8.94 -7.82 -4.48
C ALA A 72 7.71 -7.13 -3.86
N GLY A 73 6.91 -7.87 -3.08
CA GLY A 73 5.78 -7.30 -2.34
C GLY A 73 6.22 -6.25 -1.31
N MET A 74 7.27 -6.52 -0.54
CA MET A 74 7.81 -5.53 0.41
C MET A 74 8.35 -4.28 -0.31
N VAL A 75 9.05 -4.46 -1.42
CA VAL A 75 9.57 -3.35 -2.24
C VAL A 75 8.43 -2.53 -2.84
N LEU A 76 7.34 -3.17 -3.28
CA LEU A 76 6.15 -2.47 -3.79
C LEU A 76 5.55 -1.55 -2.72
N VAL A 77 5.36 -2.06 -1.49
CA VAL A 77 4.81 -1.28 -0.37
C VAL A 77 5.76 -0.14 0.01
N ALA A 78 7.07 -0.41 0.08
CA ALA A 78 8.07 0.62 0.35
C ALA A 78 8.07 1.71 -0.73
N SER A 79 7.96 1.33 -2.01
CA SER A 79 7.90 2.27 -3.14
C SER A 79 6.64 3.14 -3.08
N ALA A 80 5.49 2.55 -2.75
CA ALA A 80 4.26 3.30 -2.55
C ALA A 80 4.40 4.34 -1.42
N TYR A 81 5.00 3.95 -0.29
CA TYR A 81 5.28 4.88 0.81
C TYR A 81 6.22 6.03 0.40
N LEU A 82 7.27 5.72 -0.38
CA LEU A 82 8.19 6.74 -0.90
C LEU A 82 7.47 7.74 -1.81
N ILE A 83 6.58 7.29 -2.69
CA ILE A 83 5.79 8.17 -3.57
C ILE A 83 4.88 9.07 -2.73
N LEU A 84 4.16 8.51 -1.75
CA LEU A 84 3.32 9.31 -0.85
C LEU A 84 4.15 10.37 -0.11
N ARG A 85 5.31 9.99 0.42
CA ARG A 85 6.24 10.92 1.09
C ARG A 85 6.74 12.02 0.13
N PHE A 86 7.03 11.67 -1.12
CA PHE A 86 7.43 12.64 -2.13
C PHE A 86 6.33 13.67 -2.38
N ILE A 87 5.07 13.21 -2.49
CA ILE A 87 3.92 14.11 -2.62
C ILE A 87 3.80 15.04 -1.41
N ASN A 88 3.91 14.54 -0.18
CA ASN A 88 3.88 15.38 1.05
C ASN A 88 4.90 16.53 0.99
N VAL A 89 6.14 16.23 0.58
CA VAL A 89 7.22 17.22 0.54
C VAL A 89 6.96 18.30 -0.51
N PHE A 90 6.36 17.92 -1.65
CA PHE A 90 6.05 18.87 -2.72
C PHE A 90 4.78 19.70 -2.45
N THR A 91 3.75 19.12 -1.84
CA THR A 91 2.48 19.81 -1.58
C THR A 91 2.40 20.48 -0.21
N GLY A 92 3.30 20.13 0.72
CA GLY A 92 3.29 20.62 2.10
C GLY A 92 2.11 20.11 2.94
N VAL A 93 1.34 19.15 2.42
CA VAL A 93 0.17 18.56 3.09
C VAL A 93 0.51 17.15 3.54
N ASP A 94 0.33 16.86 4.84
CA ASP A 94 0.52 15.55 5.44
C ASP A 94 -0.58 14.55 5.02
N VAL A 95 -0.42 13.92 3.86
CA VAL A 95 -1.25 12.81 3.35
C VAL A 95 -0.99 11.47 4.03
N VAL A 96 0.04 11.37 4.88
CA VAL A 96 0.32 10.13 5.65
C VAL A 96 -0.33 10.17 7.03
N ASN A 97 -0.64 11.35 7.55
CA ASN A 97 -1.23 11.52 8.87
C ASN A 97 -2.49 12.37 8.74
N PHE A 98 -3.60 11.75 8.36
CA PHE A 98 -4.93 12.38 8.33
C PHE A 98 -5.39 12.66 9.76
N ARG A 99 -4.81 13.69 10.38
CA ARG A 99 -5.17 14.16 11.69
C ARG A 99 -6.42 15.02 11.55
N VAL A 100 -7.58 14.37 11.49
CA VAL A 100 -8.88 15.05 11.57
C VAL A 100 -8.91 15.74 12.93
N TYR A 101 -8.90 17.07 12.91
CA TYR A 101 -8.98 17.96 14.06
C TYR A 101 -10.21 17.57 14.92
N ARG A 102 -10.00 17.37 16.23
CA ARG A 102 -11.09 17.22 17.20
C ARG A 102 -11.71 18.57 17.49
#